data_AF-A0A2N6F2E6-F1
#
_entry.id   AF-A0A2N6F2E6-F1
#
_cell.length_a   1.000
_cell.length_b   1.000
_cell.length_c   1.000
_cell.angle_alpha   90.00
_cell.angle_beta   90.00
_cell.angle_gamma   90.00
#
_symmetry.space_group_name_H-M   'P 1'
#
loop_
_entity.id
_entity.type
_entity.pdbx_description
1 polymer ?
#
loop_
_entity_poly.entity_id
_entity_poly.type
_entity_poly.pdbx_seq_one_letter_code
_entity_poly.pdbx_strand_id
1 'polypeptide(L)'
;MIVNFLTYLRERPNMMKWLFMAVLAFALVFDFFADRHHAHFWGDHINEFWAVFGLVGCLALIVFCKGLSHVWLERGTDHYDK
;
A
#
# COMPACT_ATOMS: atom_id res chain seq x y z
N MET A 1 22.60 -11.90 -11.64
CA MET A 1 21.91 -10.78 -12.32
C MET A 1 20.74 -10.25 -11.50
N ILE A 2 19.75 -11.08 -11.14
CA ILE A 2 18.61 -10.69 -10.27
C ILE A 2 19.05 -10.13 -8.91
N VAL A 3 20.06 -10.72 -8.28
CA VAL A 3 20.57 -10.26 -6.98
C VAL A 3 21.14 -8.84 -7.05
N ASN A 4 21.86 -8.52 -8.13
CA ASN A 4 22.43 -7.19 -8.36
C ASN A 4 21.34 -6.14 -8.63
N PHE A 5 20.24 -6.55 -9.25
CA PHE A 5 19.09 -5.67 -9.46
C PHE A 5 18.36 -5.37 -8.14
N LEU A 6 18.19 -6.39 -7.29
CA LEU A 6 17.60 -6.24 -5.96
C LEU A 6 18.47 -5.37 -5.04
N THR A 7 19.80 -5.53 -5.07
CA THR A 7 20.70 -4.67 -4.29
C THR A 7 20.65 -3.22 -4.77
N TYR A 8 20.62 -3.00 -6.09
CA TYR A 8 20.48 -1.66 -6.66
C TYR A 8 19.20 -0.94 -6.19
N LEU A 9 18.05 -1.63 -6.22
CA LEU A 9 16.77 -1.07 -5.74
C LEU A 9 16.81 -0.81 -4.23
N ARG A 10 17.46 -1.69 -3.46
CA ARG A 10 17.60 -1.56 -2.00
C ARG A 10 18.51 -0.40 -1.59
N GLU A 11 19.56 -0.13 -2.35
CA GLU A 11 20.51 0.97 -2.10
C GLU A 11 19.93 2.36 -2.38
N ARG A 12 18.77 2.44 -3.07
CA ARG A 12 18.11 3.70 -3.43
C ARG A 12 16.68 3.80 -2.83
N PRO A 13 16.52 3.72 -1.50
CA PRO A 13 15.19 3.71 -0.88
C PRO A 13 14.44 5.04 -1.09
N ASN A 14 15.15 6.17 -1.15
CA ASN A 14 14.53 7.47 -1.42
C ASN A 14 13.96 7.56 -2.83
N MET A 15 14.65 7.01 -3.83
CA MET A 15 14.13 6.94 -5.21
C MET A 15 12.85 6.11 -5.27
N MET A 16 12.84 4.95 -4.60
CA MET A 16 11.66 4.08 -4.56
C MET A 16 10.48 4.76 -3.85
N LYS A 17 10.73 5.48 -2.75
CA LYS A 17 9.70 6.29 -2.07
C LYS A 17 9.10 7.34 -3.00
N TRP A 18 9.94 8.10 -3.70
CA TRP A 18 9.46 9.11 -4.64
C TRP A 18 8.70 8.51 -5.81
N LEU A 19 9.16 7.38 -6.34
CA LEU A 19 8.46 6.65 -7.40
C LEU A 19 7.08 6.18 -6.94
N PHE A 20 6.99 5.61 -5.73
CA PHE A 20 5.71 5.22 -5.14
C PHE A 20 4.78 6.42 -4.95
N MET A 21 5.28 7.54 -4.42
CA MET A 21 4.49 8.78 -4.27
C MET A 21 4.04 9.34 -5.62
N ALA A 22 4.89 9.26 -6.65
CA ALA A 22 4.54 9.69 -8.00
C ALA A 22 3.41 8.83 -8.61
N VAL A 23 3.44 7.51 -8.40
CA VAL A 23 2.38 6.60 -8.85
C VAL A 23 1.06 6.89 -8.13
N LEU A 24 1.09 7.15 -6.81
CA LEU A 24 -0.11 7.54 -6.06
C LEU A 24 -0.69 8.86 -6.56
N ALA A 25 0.16 9.88 -6.76
CA ALA A 25 -0.27 11.17 -7.30
C ALA A 25 -0.85 11.02 -8.72
N PHE A 26 -0.23 10.21 -9.56
CA PHE A 26 -0.73 9.91 -10.89
C PHE A 26 -2.11 9.24 -10.85
N ALA A 27 -2.32 8.27 -9.95
CA ALA A 27 -3.61 7.61 -9.77
C ALA A 27 -4.71 8.60 -9.35
N LEU A 28 -4.41 9.53 -8.45
CA LEU A 28 -5.33 10.60 -8.06
C LEU A 28 -5.68 11.51 -9.24
N VAL A 29 -4.67 11.99 -9.97
CA VAL A 29 -4.89 12.84 -11.15
C VAL A 29 -5.72 12.11 -12.20
N PHE A 30 -5.43 10.82 -12.45
CA PHE A 30 -6.17 10.01 -13.42
C PHE A 30 -7.65 9.83 -13.04
N ASP A 31 -7.95 9.69 -11.74
CA ASP A 31 -9.32 9.55 -11.24
C ASP A 31 -10.20 10.77 -11.58
N PHE A 32 -9.62 11.98 -11.67
CA PHE A 32 -10.35 13.18 -12.13
C PHE A 32 -10.75 13.16 -13.60
N PHE A 33 -9.99 12.46 -14.45
CA PHE A 33 -10.28 12.36 -15.88
C PHE A 33 -11.20 11.17 -16.21
N ALA A 34 -11.43 10.27 -15.26
CA ALA A 34 -12.28 9.11 -15.45
C ALA A 34 -13.76 9.50 -15.36
N ASP A 35 -14.46 9.47 -16.50
CA ASP A 35 -15.90 9.73 -16.57
C ASP A 35 -16.69 8.63 -15.85
N ARG A 36 -17.54 9.01 -14.88
CA ARG A 36 -18.34 8.07 -14.07
C ARG A 36 -19.74 7.93 -14.66
N HIS A 37 -19.91 6.94 -15.54
CA HIS A 37 -21.22 6.55 -16.04
C HIS A 37 -21.92 5.66 -14.99
N HIS A 38 -22.92 6.23 -14.30
CA HIS A 38 -23.82 5.59 -13.32
C HIS A 38 -23.29 5.42 -11.88
N ALA A 39 -23.54 6.44 -11.04
CA ALA A 39 -23.36 6.34 -9.60
C ALA A 39 -24.44 5.43 -8.99
N HIS A 40 -24.05 4.24 -8.55
CA HIS A 40 -24.93 3.30 -7.82
C HIS A 40 -24.67 3.35 -6.30
N PHE A 41 -23.52 3.89 -5.90
CA PHE A 41 -23.08 4.02 -4.51
C PHE A 41 -22.95 5.50 -4.11
N TRP A 42 -23.26 5.86 -2.86
CA TRP A 42 -23.19 7.25 -2.40
C TRP A 42 -21.77 7.85 -2.50
N GLY A 43 -20.74 7.02 -2.27
CA GLY A 43 -19.34 7.40 -2.48
C GLY A 43 -18.97 7.62 -3.96
N ASP A 44 -19.86 7.27 -4.91
CA ASP A 44 -19.62 7.50 -6.32
C ASP A 44 -19.80 8.96 -6.77
N HIS A 45 -20.34 9.80 -5.91
CA HIS A 45 -20.44 11.25 -6.17
C HIS A 45 -19.17 12.01 -5.80
N ILE A 46 -18.25 11.39 -5.06
CA ILE A 46 -17.01 12.02 -4.61
C ILE A 46 -15.89 11.57 -5.53
N ASN A 47 -15.40 12.48 -6.37
CA ASN A 47 -14.16 12.30 -7.13
C ASN A 47 -13.05 12.05 -6.09
N GLU A 48 -12.23 10.99 -6.27
CA GLU A 48 -11.21 10.48 -5.34
C GLU A 48 -11.64 9.48 -4.24
N PHE A 49 -12.94 9.20 -4.05
CA PHE A 49 -13.38 8.29 -2.96
C PHE A 49 -12.67 6.92 -2.99
N TRP A 50 -12.55 6.33 -4.17
CA TRP A 50 -11.96 5.00 -4.34
C TRP A 50 -10.45 4.98 -4.11
N ALA A 51 -9.74 6.04 -4.52
CA ALA A 51 -8.31 6.17 -4.28
C ALA A 51 -8.02 6.29 -2.77
N VAL A 52 -8.78 7.13 -2.06
CA VAL A 52 -8.66 7.28 -0.60
C VAL A 52 -9.07 6.00 0.13
N PHE A 53 -10.18 5.37 -0.27
CA PHE A 53 -10.64 4.11 0.31
C PHE A 53 -9.59 3.00 0.13
N GLY A 54 -9.00 2.88 -1.06
CA GLY A 54 -7.93 1.91 -1.32
C GLY A 54 -6.69 2.15 -0.47
N LEU A 55 -6.28 3.42 -0.31
CA LEU A 55 -5.14 3.80 0.52
C LEU A 55 -5.39 3.48 2.01
N VAL A 56 -6.56 3.88 2.53
CA VAL A 56 -6.95 3.61 3.91
C VAL A 56 -7.10 2.11 4.16
N GLY A 57 -7.73 1.39 3.22
CA GLY A 57 -7.88 -0.07 3.29
C GLY A 57 -6.53 -0.78 3.34
N CYS A 58 -5.56 -0.35 2.53
CA CYS A 58 -4.21 -0.89 2.53
C CYS A 58 -3.50 -0.64 3.88
N LEU A 59 -3.55 0.58 4.41
CA LEU A 59 -2.97 0.91 5.72
C LEU A 59 -3.64 0.12 6.85
N ALA A 60 -4.97 0.01 6.82
CA ALA A 60 -5.74 -0.76 7.79
C ALA A 60 -5.33 -2.24 7.76
N LEU A 61 -5.19 -2.83 6.56
CA LEU A 61 -4.70 -4.19 6.39
C LEU A 61 -3.27 -4.37 6.95
N ILE A 62 -2.36 -3.43 6.69
CA ILE A 62 -1.00 -3.50 7.24
C ILE A 62 -1.02 -3.53 8.76
N VAL A 63 -1.80 -2.63 9.38
CA VAL A 63 -1.92 -2.56 10.84
C VAL A 63 -2.56 -3.83 11.39
N PHE A 64 -3.63 -4.29 10.77
CA PHE A 64 -4.33 -5.52 11.16
C PHE A 64 -3.42 -6.75 11.08
N CYS A 65 -2.70 -6.92 9.97
CA CYS A 65 -1.76 -8.03 9.79
C CYS A 65 -0.58 -7.95 10.77
N LYS A 66 -0.04 -6.75 11.04
CA LYS A 66 0.99 -6.56 12.06
C LYS A 66 0.47 -6.91 13.46
N GLY A 67 -0.75 -6.48 13.79
CA GLY A 67 -1.40 -6.80 15.05
C GLY A 67 -1.60 -8.31 15.23
N LEU A 68 -2.15 -8.98 14.22
CA LEU A 68 -2.27 -10.45 14.23
C LEU A 68 -0.92 -11.15 14.36
N SER A 69 0.11 -10.65 13.69
CA SER A 69 1.46 -11.20 13.79
C SER A 69 1.97 -11.15 15.24
N HIS A 70 1.92 -9.99 15.89
CA HIS A 70 2.42 -9.84 17.27
C HIS A 70 1.59 -10.60 18.30
N VAL A 71 0.27 -10.66 18.12
CA VAL A 71 -0.62 -11.27 19.12
C VAL A 71 -0.64 -12.78 19.04
N TRP A 72 -0.53 -13.35 17.83
CA TRP A 72 -0.81 -14.78 17.62
C TRP A 72 0.32 -15.54 16.92
N LEU A 73 1.01 -14.91 15.96
CA LEU A 73 1.95 -15.59 15.08
C LEU A 73 3.41 -15.51 15.52
N GLU A 74 3.74 -14.54 16.38
CA GLU A 74 5.10 -14.33 16.86
C GLU A 74 5.48 -15.44 17.84
N ARG A 75 6.37 -16.32 17.40
CA ARG A 75 6.90 -17.41 18.22
C ARG A 75 7.89 -16.80 19.22
N GLY A 76 7.72 -17.12 20.49
CA GLY A 76 8.63 -16.68 21.55
C GLY A 76 10.09 -17.02 21.21
N THR A 77 10.99 -16.10 21.55
CA THR A 77 12.43 -16.17 21.26
C THR A 77 13.13 -17.41 21.84
N ASP A 78 12.50 -18.10 22.80
CA ASP A 78 12.95 -19.35 23.45
C ASP A 78 12.98 -20.59 22.52
N HIS A 79 12.76 -20.42 21.20
CA HIS A 79 12.79 -21.52 20.24
C HIS A 79 14.21 -21.93 19.81
N TYR A 80 15.19 -21.05 19.94
CA TYR A 80 16.60 -21.31 19.60
C TYR A 80 17.48 -21.63 20.82
N ASP A 81 16.94 -21.49 22.04
CA ASP A 81 17.64 -21.78 23.29
C ASP A 81 17.53 -23.27 23.71
N LYS A 82 17.09 -24.15 22.80
CA LYS A 82 17.00 -25.61 23.00
C LYS A 82 17.60 -26.36 21.82
#